data_AF-A0A4V2SDV3-F1
#
_entry.id   AF-A0A4V2SDV3-F1
#
_cell.length_a   1.000
_cell.length_b   1.000
_cell.length_c   1.000
_cell.angle_alpha   90.00
_cell.angle_beta   90.00
_cell.angle_gamma   90.00
#
_symmetry.space_group_name_H-M   'P 1'
#
loop_
_entity.id
_entity.type
_entity.pdbx_description
1 polymer ?
#
loop_
_entity_poly.entity_id
_entity_poly.type
_entity_poly.pdbx_seq_one_letter_code
_entity_poly.pdbx_strand_id
1 'polypeptide(L)'
;MDELDLTDAEKKAIYQEIKDYVLEHTGLKVSSLYIAQVKQKCGIIERENYNKPKSEDVKQPQCPPEKEKAIMKALKHFAMI
;
A
#
# COMPACT_ATOMS: atom_id res chain seq x y z
N MET A 1 -4.19 -5.34 -24.38
CA MET A 1 -4.93 -4.73 -23.27
C MET A 1 -3.91 -4.65 -22.16
N ASP A 2 -3.19 -3.53 -22.13
CA ASP A 2 -1.88 -3.36 -21.50
C ASP A 2 -1.96 -3.38 -19.97
N GLU A 3 -1.88 -4.58 -19.40
CA GLU A 3 -1.44 -4.78 -18.03
C GLU A 3 0.08 -4.59 -18.04
N LEU A 4 0.53 -3.37 -17.71
CA LEU A 4 1.92 -3.07 -17.38
C LEU A 4 2.32 -3.93 -16.17
N ASP A 5 2.71 -5.17 -16.44
CA ASP A 5 3.17 -6.09 -15.42
C ASP A 5 4.61 -5.70 -15.03
N LEU A 6 4.71 -4.59 -14.28
CA LEU A 6 5.96 -4.16 -13.65
C LEU A 6 6.55 -5.38 -12.95
N THR A 7 7.81 -5.68 -13.26
CA THR A 7 8.48 -6.87 -12.73
C THR A 7 8.44 -6.84 -11.20
N ASP A 8 8.41 -8.00 -10.53
CA ASP A 8 8.35 -8.03 -9.06
C ASP A 8 9.51 -7.28 -8.38
N ALA A 9 10.63 -7.07 -9.09
CA ALA A 9 11.74 -6.24 -8.66
C ALA A 9 11.38 -4.74 -8.65
N GLU A 10 10.77 -4.23 -9.72
CA GLU A 10 10.30 -2.84 -9.82
C GLU A 10 9.17 -2.57 -8.82
N LYS A 11 8.21 -3.50 -8.68
CA LYS A 11 7.15 -3.38 -7.68
C LYS A 11 7.74 -3.34 -6.26
N LYS A 12 8.72 -4.20 -5.93
CA LYS A 12 9.41 -4.18 -4.62
C LYS A 12 10.16 -2.89 -4.35
N ALA A 13 10.82 -2.32 -5.36
CA ALA A 13 11.48 -1.02 -5.24
C ALA A 13 10.48 0.08 -4.88
N ILE A 14 9.33 0.14 -5.58
CA ILE A 14 8.28 1.14 -5.30
C ILE A 14 7.69 1.00 -3.89
N TYR A 15 7.46 -0.24 -3.41
CA TYR A 15 6.98 -0.44 -2.03
C TYR A 15 7.97 0.07 -0.98
N GLN A 16 9.27 0.00 -1.27
CA GLN A 16 10.31 0.50 -0.38
C GLN A 16 10.34 2.03 -0.43
N GLU A 17 10.30 2.63 -1.61
CA GLU A 17 10.26 4.09 -1.77
C GLU A 17 9.01 4.72 -1.13
N ILE A 18 7.84 4.09 -1.23
CA ILE A 18 6.63 4.55 -0.53
C ILE A 18 6.82 4.54 0.99
N LYS A 19 7.49 3.51 1.54
CA LYS A 19 7.75 3.43 2.99
C LYS A 19 8.69 4.53 3.43
N ASP A 20 9.75 4.76 2.67
CA ASP A 20 10.78 5.75 2.97
C ASP A 20 10.20 7.16 2.84
N TYR A 21 9.43 7.45 1.78
CA TYR A 21 8.71 8.71 1.62
C TYR A 21 7.78 9.01 2.80
N VAL A 22 6.99 8.02 3.23
CA VAL A 22 6.09 8.18 4.39
C VAL A 22 6.89 8.43 5.67
N LEU A 23 8.00 7.72 5.87
CA LEU A 23 8.87 7.89 7.02
C LEU A 23 9.52 9.29 7.03
N GLU A 24 10.01 9.79 5.90
CA GLU A 24 10.64 11.11 5.81
C GLU A 24 9.63 12.25 5.98
N HIS A 25 8.44 12.11 5.39
CA HIS A 25 7.42 13.18 5.44
C HIS A 25 6.61 13.21 6.73
N THR A 26 6.41 12.07 7.39
CA THR A 26 5.55 11.98 8.58
C THR A 26 6.23 11.41 9.81
N GLY A 27 7.43 10.83 9.69
CA GLY A 27 8.09 10.12 10.77
C GLY A 27 7.47 8.76 11.10
N LEU A 28 6.46 8.31 10.34
CA LEU A 28 5.70 7.10 10.64
C LEU A 28 6.19 5.91 9.82
N LYS A 29 6.42 4.77 10.47
CA LYS A 29 6.68 3.50 9.78
C LYS A 29 5.38 2.86 9.32
N VAL A 30 5.28 2.57 8.03
CA VAL A 30 4.15 1.88 7.39
C VAL A 30 4.56 0.49 6.91
N SER A 31 3.67 -0.48 7.10
CA SER A 31 3.85 -1.85 6.61
C SER A 31 3.29 -1.98 5.19
N SER A 32 3.82 -2.93 4.40
CA SER A 32 3.29 -3.22 3.06
C SER A 32 1.79 -3.57 3.07
N LEU A 33 1.28 -4.15 4.17
CA LEU A 33 -0.14 -4.40 4.37
C LEU A 33 -0.99 -3.13 4.27
N TYR A 34 -0.54 -2.04 4.88
CA TYR A 34 -1.27 -0.76 4.85
C TYR A 34 -1.26 -0.16 3.45
N ILE A 35 -0.12 -0.25 2.74
CA ILE A 35 -0.03 0.20 1.34
C ILE A 35 -1.05 -0.55 0.47
N ALA A 36 -1.14 -1.88 0.64
CA ALA A 36 -2.12 -2.71 -0.07
C ALA A 36 -3.58 -2.33 0.30
N GLN A 37 -3.88 -2.10 1.57
CA GLN A 37 -5.21 -1.67 2.01
C GLN A 37 -5.62 -0.31 1.41
N VAL A 38 -4.70 0.67 1.37
CA VAL A 38 -4.97 1.98 0.77
C VAL A 38 -5.16 1.88 -0.74
N LYS A 39 -4.30 1.11 -1.43
CA LYS A 39 -4.45 0.82 -2.87
C LYS A 39 -5.81 0.18 -3.16
N GLN A 40 -6.22 -0.82 -2.37
CA GLN A 40 -7.52 -1.46 -2.47
C GLN A 40 -8.67 -0.48 -2.27
N LYS A 41 -8.57 0.42 -1.27
CA LYS A 41 -9.56 1.47 -1.00
C LYS A 41 -9.68 2.47 -2.14
N CYS A 42 -8.58 2.75 -2.85
CA CYS A 42 -8.54 3.61 -4.03
C CYS A 42 -8.96 2.91 -5.33
N GLY A 43 -9.30 1.61 -5.30
CA GLY A 43 -9.68 0.86 -6.50
C GLY A 43 -8.51 0.38 -7.35
N ILE A 44 -7.26 0.57 -6.90
CA ILE A 44 -6.07 -0.01 -7.52
C ILE A 44 -5.91 -1.43 -6.98
N ILE A 45 -6.68 -2.35 -7.55
CA ILE A 45 -6.61 -3.77 -7.20
C ILE A 45 -5.56 -4.41 -8.09
N GLU A 46 -4.28 -4.32 -7.71
CA GLU A 46 -3.22 -5.02 -8.45
C GLU A 46 -3.27 -6.55 -8.21
N ARG A 47 -3.70 -7.02 -7.02
CA ARG A 47 -3.67 -8.45 -6.64
C ARG A 47 -4.72 -8.77 -5.56
N GLU A 48 -5.27 -9.99 -5.58
CA GLU A 48 -6.11 -10.51 -4.49
C GLU A 48 -5.32 -10.46 -3.16
N ASN A 49 -5.93 -9.97 -2.07
CA ASN A 49 -5.29 -9.97 -0.76
C ASN A 49 -5.17 -11.43 -0.26
N TYR A 50 -4.02 -12.05 -0.50
CA TYR A 50 -3.72 -13.42 -0.05
C TYR A 50 -3.64 -13.55 1.48
N ASN A 51 -3.51 -12.44 2.23
CA ASN A 51 -3.70 -12.43 3.68
C ASN A 51 -5.20 -12.46 4.02
N LYS A 52 -5.89 -13.53 3.62
CA LYS A 52 -7.23 -13.78 4.13
C LYS A 52 -7.08 -14.08 5.64
N PRO A 53 -7.89 -13.46 6.50
CA PRO A 53 -7.85 -13.76 7.92
C PRO A 53 -8.13 -15.26 8.10
N LYS A 54 -7.32 -15.94 8.94
CA LYS A 54 -7.43 -17.40 9.16
C LYS A 54 -8.76 -17.80 9.85
N SER A 55 -9.53 -16.82 10.34
CA SER A 55 -10.88 -17.00 10.90
C SER A 55 -11.70 -15.72 10.67
N GLU A 56 -13.02 -15.85 10.56
CA GLU A 56 -13.95 -14.73 10.33
C GLU A 56 -13.86 -13.62 11.40
N ASP A 57 -13.40 -13.95 12.61
CA ASP A 57 -13.25 -13.01 13.73
C ASP A 57 -11.92 -12.22 13.75
N VAL A 58 -10.94 -12.57 12.91
CA VAL A 58 -9.65 -11.84 12.90
C VAL A 58 -9.79 -10.61 12.00
N LYS A 59 -10.31 -9.52 12.57
CA LYS A 59 -10.27 -8.21 11.92
C LYS A 59 -8.82 -7.86 11.62
N GLN A 60 -8.47 -7.71 10.33
CA GLN A 60 -7.17 -7.17 9.96
C GLN A 60 -7.00 -5.80 10.63
N PRO A 61 -5.78 -5.48 11.13
CA PRO A 61 -5.52 -4.15 11.64
C PRO A 61 -5.81 -3.14 10.53
N GLN A 62 -6.79 -2.26 10.78
CA GLN A 62 -7.06 -1.16 9.87
C GLN A 62 -5.97 -0.12 10.03
N CYS A 63 -5.48 0.38 8.91
CA CYS A 63 -4.51 1.45 8.91
C CYS A 63 -5.09 2.69 9.62
N PRO A 64 -4.41 3.26 10.63
CA PRO A 64 -4.86 4.49 11.27
C PRO A 64 -4.91 5.64 10.24
N PRO A 65 -5.83 6.61 10.40
CA PRO A 65 -6.10 7.64 9.40
C PRO A 65 -4.89 8.51 9.06
N GLU A 66 -3.96 8.70 10.01
CA GLU A 66 -2.71 9.43 9.78
C GLU A 66 -1.80 8.72 8.78
N LYS A 67 -1.63 7.40 8.95
CA LYS A 67 -0.85 6.57 8.05
C LYS A 67 -1.53 6.43 6.69
N GLU A 68 -2.86 6.33 6.65
CA GLU A 68 -3.62 6.29 5.40
C GLU A 68 -3.36 7.55 4.55
N LYS A 69 -3.45 8.74 5.17
CA LYS A 69 -3.15 10.00 4.48
C LYS A 69 -1.72 10.07 3.97
N ALA A 70 -0.76 9.60 4.76
CA ALA A 70 0.64 9.58 4.36
C ALA A 70 0.88 8.66 3.14
N ILE A 71 0.33 7.45 3.19
CA ILE A 71 0.39 6.49 2.08
C ILE A 71 -0.33 7.04 0.85
N MET A 72 -1.52 7.64 1.00
CA MET A 72 -2.25 8.26 -0.12
C MET A 72 -1.42 9.39 -0.75
N LYS A 73 -0.72 10.19 0.05
CA LYS A 73 0.16 11.25 -0.45
C LYS A 73 1.36 10.67 -1.21
N ALA A 74 1.96 9.59 -0.69
CA ALA A 74 3.01 8.86 -1.40
C ALA A 74 2.50 8.30 -2.73
N LEU A 75 1.37 7.59 -2.73
CA LEU A 75 0.78 7.02 -3.95
C LEU A 75 0.47 8.09 -5.02
N LYS A 76 0.00 9.29 -4.62
CA LYS A 76 -0.14 10.44 -5.52
C LYS A 76 1.20 10.95 -6.05
N HIS A 77 2.23 10.98 -5.21
CA HIS A 77 3.56 11.42 -5.60
C HIS A 77 4.19 10.51 -6.64
N PHE A 78 4.00 9.20 -6.49
CA PHE A 78 4.43 8.19 -7.47
C PHE A 78 3.46 8.00 -8.64
N ALA A 79 2.46 8.89 -8.80
CA ALA A 79 1.45 8.84 -9.86
C ALA A 79 0.74 7.48 -9.99
N MET A 80 0.52 6.79 -8.87
CA MET A 80 -0.22 5.52 -8.83
C MET A 80 -1.74 5.73 -8.78
N ILE A 81 -2.21 6.82 -8.14
CA ILE A 81 -3.62 7.27 -8.03
C ILE A 81 -3.78 8.68 -8.60
#